data_AF-A0A257SWN9-F1
#
_entry.id   AF-A0A257SWN9-F1
#
_cell.length_a   1.000
_cell.length_b   1.000
_cell.length_c   1.000
_cell.angle_alpha   90.00
_cell.angle_beta   90.00
_cell.angle_gamma   90.00
#
_symmetry.space_group_name_H-M   'P 1'
#
loop_
_entity.id
_entity.type
_entity.pdbx_description
1 polymer ?
#
loop_
_entity_poly.entity_id
_entity_poly.type
_entity_poly.pdbx_seq_one_letter_code
_entity_poly.pdbx_strand_id
1 'polypeptide(L)'
;MEQSALNHRCVELMGHPRVKLQMWHPQMFWYVEKDNPKPSDLKRPKVDLWELEVMLSAAARERSQAASELNARVPGRADFIARAVRNGQRPLLAPG
;
A
#
# COMPACT_ATOMS: atom_id res chain seq x y z
N MET A 1 4.09 12.74 6.60
CA MET A 1 4.54 12.79 5.18
C MET A 1 3.46 13.45 4.31
N GLU A 2 3.81 14.12 3.21
CA GLU A 2 2.80 14.61 2.24
C GLU A 2 2.18 13.48 1.42
N GLN A 3 0.89 13.59 1.08
CA GLN A 3 0.16 12.54 0.34
C GLN A 3 0.80 12.19 -1.02
N SER A 4 1.35 13.18 -1.73
CA SER A 4 2.01 12.97 -3.03
C SER A 4 3.27 12.09 -2.89
N ALA A 5 4.10 12.38 -1.88
CA ALA A 5 5.29 11.59 -1.58
C ALA A 5 4.93 10.17 -1.14
N LEU A 6 3.87 10.03 -0.35
CA LEU A 6 3.38 8.72 0.11
C LEU A 6 2.84 7.88 -1.07
N ASN A 7 2.08 8.50 -1.98
CA ASN A 7 1.61 7.83 -3.18
C ASN A 7 2.79 7.38 -4.06
N HIS A 8 3.79 8.24 -4.26
CA HIS A 8 5.00 7.87 -5.01
C HIS A 8 5.67 6.64 -4.40
N ARG A 9 5.82 6.61 -3.08
CA ARG A 9 6.37 5.46 -2.34
C ARG A 9 5.54 4.19 -2.54
N CYS A 10 4.21 4.28 -2.47
CA CYS A 10 3.33 3.14 -2.75
C CYS A 10 3.50 2.61 -4.19
N VAL A 11 3.66 3.51 -5.16
CA VAL A 11 3.88 3.15 -6.57
C VAL A 11 5.23 2.44 -6.76
N GLU A 12 6.30 2.91 -6.11
CA GLU A 12 7.59 2.23 -6.10
C GLU A 12 7.49 0.83 -5.50
N LEU A 13 6.86 0.71 -4.31
CA LEU A 13 6.68 -0.56 -3.63
C LEU A 13 5.82 -1.53 -4.46
N MET A 14 4.82 -1.03 -5.18
CA MET A 14 4.01 -1.85 -6.09
C MET A 14 4.85 -2.51 -7.18
N GLY A 15 5.95 -1.85 -7.59
CA GLY A 15 6.93 -2.39 -8.53
C GLY A 15 7.89 -3.42 -7.92
N HIS A 16 7.98 -3.53 -6.60
CA HIS A 16 8.97 -4.36 -5.91
C HIS A 16 8.76 -5.86 -6.23
N PRO A 17 9.82 -6.64 -6.52
CA PRO A 17 9.70 -8.05 -6.92
C PRO A 17 8.86 -8.90 -5.95
N ARG A 18 9.04 -8.72 -4.64
CA ARG A 18 8.27 -9.45 -3.62
C ARG A 18 6.80 -9.05 -3.55
N VAL A 19 6.47 -7.81 -3.87
CA VAL A 19 5.09 -7.33 -3.93
C VAL A 19 4.40 -7.90 -5.17
N LYS A 20 5.11 -7.97 -6.30
CA LYS A 20 4.60 -8.63 -7.52
C LYS A 20 4.25 -10.11 -7.30
N LEU A 21 4.98 -10.83 -6.44
CA LEU A 21 4.65 -12.22 -6.06
C LEU A 21 3.29 -12.36 -5.36
N GLN A 22 2.75 -11.28 -4.78
CA GLN A 22 1.42 -11.29 -4.18
C GLN A 22 0.29 -11.25 -5.21
N MET A 23 0.62 -11.02 -6.50
CA MET A 23 -0.35 -10.94 -7.60
C MET A 23 -1.46 -9.89 -7.39
N TRP A 24 -1.20 -8.86 -6.57
CA TRP A 24 -2.13 -7.76 -6.41
C TRP A 24 -2.09 -6.87 -7.65
N HIS A 25 -3.26 -6.54 -8.18
CA HIS A 25 -3.37 -5.67 -9.35
C HIS A 25 -3.47 -4.21 -8.94
N PRO A 26 -2.80 -3.24 -9.60
CA PRO A 26 -2.88 -1.83 -9.22
C PRO A 26 -4.31 -1.26 -9.22
N GLN A 27 -5.21 -1.78 -10.07
CA GLN A 27 -6.64 -1.40 -10.06
C GLN A 27 -7.33 -1.63 -8.70
N MET A 28 -6.78 -2.49 -7.85
CA MET A 28 -7.31 -2.74 -6.51
C MET A 28 -7.14 -1.54 -5.58
N PHE A 29 -6.11 -0.71 -5.83
CA PHE A 29 -5.72 0.38 -4.93
C PHE A 29 -5.78 1.77 -5.58
N TRP A 30 -5.83 1.84 -6.91
CA TRP A 30 -5.97 3.11 -7.65
C TRP A 30 -7.14 3.06 -8.63
N TYR A 31 -7.71 4.23 -8.91
CA TYR A 31 -8.56 4.44 -10.07
C TYR A 31 -7.70 4.55 -11.32
N VAL A 32 -7.79 3.53 -12.18
CA VAL A 32 -7.13 3.50 -13.48
C VAL A 32 -8.11 2.95 -14.51
N GLU A 33 -8.05 3.49 -15.71
CA GLU A 33 -8.95 3.11 -16.82
C GLU A 33 -8.37 1.98 -17.69
N LYS A 34 -7.08 1.68 -17.52
CA LYS A 34 -6.33 0.72 -18.34
C LYS A 34 -6.15 -0.60 -17.61
N ASP A 35 -6.11 -1.69 -18.37
CA ASP A 35 -5.86 -3.03 -17.85
C ASP A 35 -4.42 -3.24 -17.38
N ASN A 36 -3.44 -2.60 -18.02
CA ASN A 36 -2.03 -2.64 -17.60
C ASN A 36 -1.51 -1.22 -17.33
N PRO A 37 -1.84 -0.63 -16.17
CA PRO A 37 -1.49 0.74 -15.85
C PRO A 37 0.03 0.89 -15.65
N LYS A 38 0.60 1.98 -16.18
CA LYS A 38 1.99 2.36 -15.89
C LYS A 38 2.06 3.07 -14.53
N PRO A 39 3.23 3.13 -13.87
CA PRO A 39 3.41 3.91 -12.65
C PRO A 39 2.87 5.35 -12.73
N SER A 40 3.05 6.00 -13.90
CA SER A 40 2.55 7.35 -14.16
C SER A 40 1.01 7.48 -14.18
N ASP A 41 0.29 6.38 -14.33
CA ASP A 41 -1.17 6.33 -14.32
C ASP A 41 -1.73 6.21 -12.87
N LEU A 42 -0.90 5.88 -11.87
CA LEU A 42 -1.29 5.61 -10.48
C LEU A 42 -1.35 6.89 -9.63
N LYS A 43 -2.29 7.78 -9.95
CA LYS A 43 -2.40 9.10 -9.29
C LYS A 43 -3.50 9.19 -8.24
N ARG A 44 -4.64 8.53 -8.46
CA ARG A 44 -5.83 8.66 -7.62
C ARG A 44 -6.06 7.37 -6.83
N PRO A 45 -5.65 7.30 -5.56
CA PRO A 45 -5.88 6.12 -4.73
C PRO A 45 -7.38 5.90 -4.46
N LYS A 46 -7.77 4.64 -4.29
CA LYS A 46 -9.09 4.17 -3.83
C LYS A 46 -9.12 3.89 -2.33
N VAL A 47 -7.94 3.76 -1.75
CA VAL A 47 -7.70 3.30 -0.38
C VAL A 47 -6.83 4.31 0.34
N ASP A 48 -6.85 4.28 1.66
CA ASP A 48 -5.97 5.09 2.48
C ASP A 48 -4.49 4.77 2.16
N LEU A 49 -3.73 5.81 1.82
CA LEU A 49 -2.34 5.67 1.40
C LEU A 49 -1.41 5.25 2.55
N TRP A 50 -1.73 5.58 3.80
CA TRP A 50 -0.92 5.17 4.95
C TRP A 50 -1.06 3.67 5.18
N GLU A 51 -2.29 3.15 5.12
CA GLU A 51 -2.56 1.72 5.21
C GLU A 51 -1.95 0.96 4.03
N LEU A 52 -2.06 1.50 2.81
CA LEU A 52 -1.47 0.90 1.62
C LEU A 52 0.06 0.82 1.72
N GLU A 53 0.72 1.88 2.19
CA GLU A 53 2.18 1.89 2.34
C GLU A 53 2.66 0.83 3.34
N VAL A 54 1.94 0.68 4.47
CA VAL A 54 2.25 -0.37 5.47
C VAL A 54 2.08 -1.76 4.85
N MET A 55 0.98 -1.97 4.12
CA MET A 55 0.69 -3.24 3.47
C MET A 55 1.75 -3.62 2.44
N LEU A 56 2.11 -2.69 1.55
CA LEU A 56 3.11 -2.91 0.50
C LEU A 56 4.52 -3.07 1.09
N SER A 57 4.88 -2.29 2.11
CA SER A 57 6.16 -2.44 2.82
C SER A 57 6.28 -3.79 3.51
N ALA A 58 5.21 -4.27 4.16
CA ALA A 58 5.18 -5.59 4.77
C ALA A 58 5.40 -6.71 3.73
N ALA A 59 4.77 -6.59 2.55
CA ALA A 59 4.96 -7.53 1.45
C ALA A 59 6.37 -7.45 0.84
N ALA A 60 6.95 -6.25 0.74
CA ALA A 60 8.34 -6.04 0.32
C ALA A 60 9.37 -6.56 1.34
N ARG A 61 8.95 -6.79 2.60
CA ARG A 61 9.81 -7.01 3.77
C ARG A 61 10.72 -5.81 4.05
N GLU A 62 10.19 -4.62 3.87
CA GLU A 62 10.85 -3.35 4.18
C GLU A 62 10.20 -2.68 5.39
N ARG A 63 10.92 -1.72 5.99
CA ARG A 63 10.37 -0.91 7.08
C ARG A 63 9.38 0.10 6.49
N SER A 64 8.16 0.11 7.01
CA SER A 64 7.15 1.10 6.66
C SER A 64 7.53 2.48 7.19
N GLN A 65 7.30 3.50 6.36
CA GLN A 65 7.43 4.91 6.73
C GLN A 65 6.12 5.48 7.28
N ALA A 66 4.97 4.88 6.96
CA ALA A 66 3.66 5.32 7.41
C ALA A 66 3.22 4.71 8.75
N ALA A 67 3.82 3.61 9.20
CA ALA A 67 3.35 2.83 10.36
C ALA A 67 3.21 3.68 11.64
N SER A 68 4.18 4.54 11.94
CA SER A 68 4.12 5.37 13.16
C SER A 68 3.01 6.42 13.09
N GLU A 69 2.84 7.08 11.95
CA GLU A 69 1.78 8.07 11.74
C GLU A 69 0.40 7.40 11.75
N LEU A 70 0.27 6.21 11.14
CA LEU A 70 -0.96 5.44 11.12
C LEU A 70 -1.36 4.99 12.53
N ASN A 71 -0.43 4.45 13.31
CA ASN A 71 -0.70 4.01 14.68
C ASN A 71 -1.01 5.19 15.62
N ALA A 72 -0.52 6.41 15.34
CA ALA A 72 -0.91 7.60 16.08
C ALA A 72 -2.39 7.99 15.83
N ARG A 73 -2.91 7.73 14.63
CA ARG A 73 -4.32 7.98 14.25
C ARG A 73 -5.25 6.85 14.69
N VAL A 74 -4.83 5.61 14.44
CA VAL A 74 -5.59 4.39 14.74
C VAL A 74 -4.64 3.38 15.41
N PRO A 75 -4.62 3.32 16.75
CA PRO A 75 -3.69 2.45 17.48
C PRO A 75 -3.77 0.98 17.07
N GLY A 76 -2.61 0.38 16.77
CA GLY A 76 -2.46 -1.03 16.42
C GLY A 76 -2.83 -1.39 14.97
N ARG A 77 -3.30 -0.42 14.17
CA ARG A 77 -3.73 -0.67 12.78
C ARG A 77 -2.56 -1.10 11.89
N ALA A 78 -1.39 -0.47 12.03
CA ALA A 78 -0.22 -0.82 11.23
C ALA A 78 0.26 -2.24 11.52
N ASP A 79 0.28 -2.64 12.79
CA ASP A 79 0.72 -3.97 13.23
C ASP A 79 -0.25 -5.06 12.76
N PHE A 80 -1.55 -4.78 12.80
CA PHE A 80 -2.57 -5.66 12.24
C PHE A 80 -2.35 -5.91 10.74
N ILE A 81 -2.21 -4.83 9.95
CA ILE A 81 -1.97 -4.93 8.50
C ILE A 81 -0.69 -5.72 8.22
N ALA A 82 0.41 -5.36 8.88
CA ALA A 82 1.70 -6.00 8.66
C ALA A 82 1.66 -7.50 9.01
N ARG A 83 0.97 -7.87 10.10
CA ARG A 83 0.80 -9.28 10.50
C ARG A 83 -0.05 -10.06 9.49
N ALA A 84 -1.16 -9.48 9.04
CA ALA A 84 -2.03 -10.11 8.03
C ALA A 84 -1.25 -10.41 6.74
N VAL A 85 -0.51 -9.43 6.23
CA VAL A 85 0.32 -9.59 5.02
C VAL A 85 1.39 -10.67 5.18
N ARG A 86 2.08 -10.70 6.33
CA ARG A 86 3.10 -11.73 6.60
C ARG A 86 2.53 -13.15 6.65
N ASN A 87 1.25 -13.28 7.00
CA ASN A 87 0.53 -14.53 6.99
C ASN A 87 -0.11 -14.86 5.62
N GLY A 88 0.23 -14.11 4.57
CA GLY A 88 -0.28 -14.33 3.21
C GLY A 88 -1.70 -13.79 2.97
N GLN A 89 -2.23 -12.97 3.89
CA GLN A 89 -3.55 -12.37 3.73
C GLN A 89 -3.46 -10.97 3.11
N ARG A 90 -4.49 -10.61 2.34
CA ARG A 90 -4.71 -9.23 1.91
C ARG A 90 -5.71 -8.56 2.84
N PRO A 91 -5.28 -7.69 3.78
CA PRO A 91 -6.21 -7.01 4.66
C PRO A 91 -7.10 -6.04 3.89
N LEU A 92 -8.32 -5.81 4.40
CA LEU A 92 -9.19 -4.74 3.92
C LEU A 92 -8.60 -3.41 4.37
N LEU A 93 -8.38 -2.50 3.43
CA LEU A 93 -7.90 -1.15 3.69
C LEU A 93 -9.09 -0.17 3.78
N ALA A 94 -8.93 0.90 4.56
CA ALA A 94 -9.88 1.99 4.60
C ALA A 94 -10.02 2.67 3.22
N PRO A 95 -11.19 3.23 2.89
CA PRO A 95 -11.35 4.03 1.67
C PRO A 95 -10.51 5.31 1.73
N GLY A 96 -10.00 5.74 0.57
CA GLY A 96 -9.17 6.95 0.39
C GLY A 96 -9.95 8.14 -0.14
#